data_AF-A0A2E2WZF8-F1
#
_entry.id   AF-A0A2E2WZF8-F1
#
_cell.length_a   1.000
_cell.length_b   1.000
_cell.length_c   1.000
_cell.angle_alpha   90.00
_cell.angle_beta   90.00
_cell.angle_gamma   90.00
#
_symmetry.space_group_name_H-M   'P 1'
#
loop_
_entity.id
_entity.type
_entity.pdbx_description
1 polymer ?
#
loop_
_entity_poly.entity_id
_entity_poly.type
_entity_poly.pdbx_seq_one_letter_code
_entity_poly.pdbx_strand_id
1 'polypeptide(L)'
;MSIVVNEKTPVIVQGFTGRMGTFHAEEMLEYGTNLVGGTAPGKSSSDHLGLPVFDTVKDAVSETGAEASIVFVPPPFAADAIMEAADAGLRHCVCITDGIPAQDMMKVKRYMRTKRVEKRMTLMGPNCAGVISPGKSLLGIMPGHIYAEGPVGIIGRSGTLGYEAASQLKAVGIGISTSVGIGGDPINGSSFTDHLKAFEQDPDTSLVIVIGEIGGPQEAEAAAYARDHMHKKVVAYIAGLSAPKGRTMGHAGAIVTGAGESAAEKIQIMRDCGVTVVERPSDFGDVISKIL
;
A
#
# COMPACT_ATOMS: atom_id res chain seq x y z
N MET A 1 -17.29 3.79 -4.03
CA MET A 1 -16.01 4.39 -4.40
C MET A 1 -14.84 3.59 -3.83
N SER A 2 -13.60 4.03 -4.08
CA SER A 2 -12.34 3.48 -3.55
C SER A 2 -11.34 4.62 -3.36
N ILE A 3 -10.30 4.42 -2.53
CA ILE A 3 -9.41 5.52 -2.13
C ILE A 3 -8.14 5.70 -2.98
N VAL A 4 -7.80 4.73 -3.85
CA VAL A 4 -6.58 4.79 -4.68
C VAL A 4 -6.84 4.43 -6.13
N VAL A 5 -7.44 3.26 -6.40
CA VAL A 5 -7.67 2.75 -7.75
C VAL A 5 -9.05 2.13 -7.87
N ASN A 6 -9.66 2.23 -9.04
CA ASN A 6 -10.93 1.58 -9.37
C ASN A 6 -10.86 0.91 -10.74
N GLU A 7 -11.96 0.30 -11.18
CA GLU A 7 -12.06 -0.45 -12.43
C GLU A 7 -11.78 0.40 -13.69
N LYS A 8 -11.85 1.74 -13.58
CA LYS A 8 -11.61 2.67 -14.69
C LYS A 8 -10.20 3.23 -14.70
N THR A 9 -9.48 3.17 -13.58
CA THR A 9 -8.14 3.75 -13.44
C THR A 9 -7.17 3.10 -14.44
N PRO A 10 -6.65 3.83 -15.44
CA PRO A 10 -5.70 3.27 -16.39
C PRO A 10 -4.32 3.09 -15.72
N VAL A 11 -3.81 1.87 -15.73
CA VAL A 11 -2.59 1.46 -15.02
C VAL A 11 -1.49 1.07 -16.00
N ILE A 12 -0.25 1.45 -15.70
CA ILE A 12 0.94 0.91 -16.38
C ILE A 12 1.85 0.13 -15.42
N VAL A 13 2.61 -0.82 -15.96
CA VAL A 13 3.63 -1.55 -15.20
C VAL A 13 5.02 -1.04 -15.56
N GLN A 14 5.83 -0.62 -14.60
CA GLN A 14 7.26 -0.35 -14.80
C GLN A 14 8.08 -1.62 -14.54
N GLY A 15 8.92 -2.00 -15.49
CA GLY A 15 9.55 -3.33 -15.51
C GLY A 15 8.63 -4.40 -16.11
N PHE A 16 7.76 -4.01 -17.04
CA PHE A 16 6.65 -4.81 -17.56
C PHE A 16 7.06 -6.14 -18.18
N THR A 17 8.18 -6.15 -18.92
CA THR A 17 8.69 -7.35 -19.60
C THR A 17 9.61 -8.22 -18.72
N GLY A 18 9.82 -7.83 -17.46
CA GLY A 18 10.58 -8.63 -16.49
C GLY A 18 9.73 -9.76 -15.91
N ARG A 19 10.35 -10.83 -15.39
CA ARG A 19 9.64 -12.02 -14.90
C ARG A 19 8.50 -11.70 -13.92
N MET A 20 8.77 -10.87 -12.91
CA MET A 20 7.76 -10.50 -11.90
C MET A 20 6.72 -9.52 -12.46
N GLY A 21 7.16 -8.60 -13.34
CA GLY A 21 6.26 -7.67 -14.03
C GLY A 21 5.25 -8.41 -14.92
N THR A 22 5.71 -9.39 -15.69
CA THR A 22 4.85 -10.26 -16.51
C THR A 22 3.86 -11.03 -15.65
N PHE A 23 4.36 -11.79 -14.67
CA PHE A 23 3.52 -12.66 -13.85
C PHE A 23 2.40 -11.90 -13.14
N HIS A 24 2.72 -10.77 -12.50
CA HIS A 24 1.70 -10.00 -11.80
C HIS A 24 0.85 -9.15 -12.75
N ALA A 25 1.34 -8.77 -13.93
CA ALA A 25 0.48 -8.14 -14.93
C ALA A 25 -0.60 -9.11 -15.47
N GLU A 26 -0.26 -10.39 -15.64
CA GLU A 26 -1.24 -11.44 -15.98
C GLU A 26 -2.32 -11.55 -14.90
N GLU A 27 -1.92 -11.64 -13.63
CA GLU A 27 -2.85 -11.66 -12.48
C GLU A 27 -3.72 -10.39 -12.42
N MET A 28 -3.14 -9.21 -12.69
CA MET A 28 -3.87 -7.94 -12.71
C MET A 28 -4.93 -7.91 -13.83
N LEU A 29 -4.57 -8.40 -15.03
CA LEU A 29 -5.48 -8.54 -16.16
C LEU A 29 -6.60 -9.54 -15.86
N GLU A 30 -6.27 -10.72 -15.31
CA GLU A 30 -7.24 -11.73 -14.91
C GLU A 30 -8.21 -11.20 -13.83
N TYR A 31 -7.71 -10.38 -12.90
CA TYR A 31 -8.53 -9.75 -11.89
C TYR A 31 -9.47 -8.65 -12.44
N GLY A 32 -9.25 -8.18 -13.67
CA GLY A 32 -10.04 -7.12 -14.31
C GLY A 32 -9.50 -5.71 -14.12
N THR A 33 -8.22 -5.56 -13.77
CA THR A 33 -7.57 -4.25 -13.72
C THR A 33 -7.46 -3.65 -15.11
N ASN A 34 -7.76 -2.36 -15.27
CA ASN A 34 -7.57 -1.61 -16.52
C ASN A 34 -6.08 -1.34 -16.78
N LEU A 35 -5.34 -2.39 -17.12
CA LEU A 35 -3.93 -2.34 -17.48
C LEU A 35 -3.80 -1.90 -18.96
N VAL A 36 -3.11 -0.77 -19.19
CA VAL A 36 -3.05 -0.12 -20.51
C VAL A 36 -1.69 -0.20 -21.19
N GLY A 37 -0.69 -0.79 -20.53
CA GLY A 37 0.66 -0.94 -21.07
C GLY A 37 1.73 -1.03 -19.98
N GLY A 38 2.98 -0.81 -20.37
CA GLY A 38 4.06 -0.75 -19.41
C GLY A 38 5.37 -0.27 -19.99
N THR A 39 6.35 -0.04 -19.13
CA THR A 39 7.68 0.42 -19.54
C THR A 39 8.72 -0.69 -19.42
N ALA A 40 9.58 -0.74 -20.42
CA ALA A 40 10.80 -1.53 -20.43
C ALA A 40 11.81 -0.85 -21.37
N PRO A 41 12.72 -0.01 -20.82
CA PRO A 41 13.68 0.75 -21.63
C PRO A 41 14.47 -0.14 -22.60
N GLY A 42 14.49 0.27 -23.88
CA GLY A 42 15.12 -0.46 -24.99
C GLY A 42 14.22 -1.51 -25.65
N LYS A 43 12.92 -1.55 -25.32
CA LYS A 43 11.96 -2.53 -25.87
C LYS A 43 10.65 -1.91 -26.38
N SER A 44 10.61 -0.61 -26.66
CA SER A 44 9.39 0.09 -27.12
C SER A 44 8.79 -0.39 -28.44
N SER A 45 9.55 -1.09 -29.28
CA SER A 45 9.06 -1.65 -30.54
C SER A 45 8.33 -2.98 -30.40
N SER A 46 7.94 -3.37 -29.18
CA SER A 46 7.32 -4.67 -28.90
C SER A 46 6.02 -4.51 -28.12
N ASP A 47 5.08 -5.44 -28.35
CA ASP A 47 3.94 -5.64 -27.46
C ASP A 47 4.28 -6.71 -26.45
N HIS A 48 3.70 -6.61 -25.26
CA HIS A 48 3.82 -7.62 -24.20
C HIS A 48 2.45 -7.83 -23.56
N LEU A 49 2.03 -9.09 -23.43
CA LEU A 49 0.66 -9.46 -23.00
C LEU A 49 -0.45 -8.78 -23.84
N GLY A 50 -0.17 -8.48 -25.12
CA GLY A 50 -1.10 -7.78 -26.01
C GLY A 50 -1.27 -6.29 -25.72
N LEU A 51 -0.37 -5.69 -24.91
CA LEU A 51 -0.37 -4.28 -24.55
C LEU A 51 0.93 -3.59 -25.00
N PRO A 52 0.90 -2.27 -25.29
CA PRO A 52 2.07 -1.55 -25.76
C PRO A 52 3.16 -1.44 -24.69
N VAL A 53 4.41 -1.59 -25.12
CA VAL A 53 5.60 -1.34 -24.30
C VAL A 53 6.20 0.00 -24.68
N PHE A 54 6.58 0.80 -23.68
CA PHE A 54 7.20 2.11 -23.87
C PHE A 54 8.61 2.15 -23.28
N ASP A 55 9.46 3.02 -23.83
CA ASP A 55 10.78 3.26 -23.26
C ASP A 55 10.73 4.14 -22.02
N THR A 56 9.76 5.06 -21.95
CA THR A 56 9.59 6.01 -20.83
C THR A 56 8.16 6.01 -20.30
N VAL A 57 8.01 6.35 -19.02
CA VAL A 57 6.69 6.53 -18.38
C VAL A 57 5.94 7.71 -18.99
N LYS A 58 6.66 8.76 -19.40
CA LYS A 58 6.07 9.94 -20.04
C LYS A 58 5.36 9.57 -21.35
N ASP A 59 6.00 8.77 -22.19
CA ASP A 59 5.40 8.31 -23.44
C ASP A 59 4.18 7.43 -23.16
N ALA A 60 4.30 6.50 -22.20
CA ALA A 60 3.19 5.67 -21.77
C ALA A 60 1.98 6.51 -21.31
N VAL A 61 2.19 7.53 -20.47
CA VAL A 61 1.13 8.44 -20.00
C VAL A 61 0.54 9.23 -21.17
N SER A 62 1.36 9.73 -22.09
CA SER A 62 0.89 10.50 -23.25
C SER A 62 -0.04 9.69 -24.16
N GLU A 63 0.34 8.44 -24.44
CA GLU A 63 -0.39 7.59 -25.40
C GLU A 63 -1.60 6.89 -24.76
N THR A 64 -1.53 6.54 -23.48
CA THR A 64 -2.55 5.71 -22.83
C THR A 64 -3.44 6.46 -21.85
N GLY A 65 -3.04 7.67 -21.44
CA GLY A 65 -3.72 8.42 -20.38
C GLY A 65 -3.57 7.79 -18.99
N ALA A 66 -2.55 6.96 -18.78
CA ALA A 66 -2.30 6.29 -17.50
C ALA A 66 -2.31 7.26 -16.30
N GLU A 67 -2.98 6.85 -15.22
CA GLU A 67 -3.11 7.62 -13.99
C GLU A 67 -2.36 6.98 -12.82
N ALA A 68 -2.11 5.67 -12.91
CA ALA A 68 -1.39 4.90 -11.90
C ALA A 68 -0.28 4.03 -12.49
N SER A 69 0.73 3.72 -11.67
CA SER A 69 1.78 2.77 -12.02
C SER A 69 2.07 1.77 -10.91
N ILE A 70 2.46 0.55 -11.28
CA ILE A 70 3.09 -0.42 -10.39
C ILE A 70 4.54 -0.70 -10.82
N VAL A 71 5.47 -0.73 -9.86
CA VAL A 71 6.92 -0.88 -10.08
C VAL A 71 7.38 -2.27 -9.65
N PHE A 72 7.87 -3.04 -10.61
CA PHE A 72 8.59 -4.32 -10.42
C PHE A 72 10.07 -4.22 -10.80
N VAL A 73 10.59 -3.00 -10.87
CA VAL A 73 11.98 -2.71 -11.23
C VAL A 73 12.92 -3.12 -10.08
N PRO A 74 14.08 -3.77 -10.34
CA PRO A 74 15.02 -4.17 -9.29
C PRO A 74 15.54 -3.02 -8.43
N PRO A 75 16.01 -3.30 -7.19
CA PRO A 75 16.34 -2.26 -6.21
C PRO A 75 17.32 -1.17 -6.68
N PRO A 76 18.39 -1.47 -7.43
CA PRO A 76 19.32 -0.45 -7.92
C PRO A 76 18.69 0.61 -8.83
N PHE A 77 17.54 0.34 -9.43
CA PHE A 77 16.88 1.21 -10.41
C PHE A 77 15.48 1.65 -9.97
N ALA A 78 14.92 1.06 -8.91
CA ALA A 78 13.55 1.31 -8.49
C ALA A 78 13.30 2.75 -8.04
N ALA A 79 14.27 3.38 -7.35
CA ALA A 79 14.15 4.78 -6.94
C ALA A 79 14.04 5.73 -8.15
N ASP A 80 14.77 5.45 -9.23
CA ASP A 80 14.70 6.23 -10.46
C ASP A 80 13.34 6.05 -11.16
N ALA A 81 12.86 4.80 -11.28
CA ALA A 81 11.53 4.49 -11.81
C ALA A 81 10.39 5.19 -11.02
N ILE A 82 10.49 5.25 -9.69
CA ILE A 82 9.51 5.99 -8.88
C ILE A 82 9.57 7.50 -9.17
N MET A 83 10.76 8.07 -9.31
CA MET A 83 10.92 9.49 -9.64
C MET A 83 10.44 9.79 -11.07
N GLU A 84 10.65 8.89 -12.02
CA GLU A 84 10.13 8.97 -13.39
C GLU A 84 8.60 8.99 -13.39
N ALA A 85 7.94 8.11 -12.64
CA ALA A 85 6.50 8.12 -12.45
C ALA A 85 5.99 9.44 -11.87
N ALA A 86 6.68 9.98 -10.86
CA ALA A 86 6.34 11.27 -10.27
C ALA A 86 6.55 12.44 -11.25
N ASP A 87 7.50 12.35 -12.17
CA ASP A 87 7.76 13.36 -13.19
C ASP A 87 6.72 13.35 -14.32
N ALA A 88 6.33 12.15 -14.75
CA ALA A 88 5.30 11.95 -15.77
C ALA A 88 3.90 12.39 -15.33
N GLY A 89 3.70 12.70 -14.04
CA GLY A 89 2.46 13.25 -13.52
C GLY A 89 1.43 12.21 -13.09
N LEU A 90 1.85 10.96 -12.87
CA LEU A 90 0.99 9.92 -12.33
C LEU A 90 0.45 10.32 -10.94
N ARG A 91 -0.81 9.97 -10.67
CA ARG A 91 -1.48 10.24 -9.39
C ARG A 91 -1.06 9.24 -8.31
N HIS A 92 -0.89 7.99 -8.71
CA HIS A 92 -0.61 6.87 -7.82
C HIS A 92 0.55 6.04 -8.33
N CYS A 93 1.42 5.62 -7.42
CA CYS A 93 2.48 4.66 -7.73
C CYS A 93 2.56 3.62 -6.61
N VAL A 94 2.55 2.35 -6.97
CA VAL A 94 2.81 1.23 -6.07
C VAL A 94 4.20 0.69 -6.35
N CYS A 95 5.07 0.64 -5.35
CA CYS A 95 6.38 0.00 -5.48
C CYS A 95 6.45 -1.28 -4.68
N ILE A 96 6.56 -2.41 -5.37
CA ILE A 96 6.64 -3.74 -4.74
C ILE A 96 8.07 -4.04 -4.28
N THR A 97 9.06 -3.50 -4.98
CA THR A 97 10.48 -3.79 -4.81
C THR A 97 10.94 -3.66 -3.35
N ASP A 98 11.51 -4.74 -2.81
CA ASP A 98 12.19 -4.79 -1.52
C ASP A 98 13.70 -4.55 -1.69
N GLY A 99 14.36 -3.96 -0.69
CA GLY A 99 15.81 -3.74 -0.68
C GLY A 99 16.28 -2.45 -1.33
N ILE A 100 15.39 -1.47 -1.52
CA ILE A 100 15.79 -0.12 -1.96
C ILE A 100 16.59 0.56 -0.85
N PRO A 101 17.79 1.11 -1.11
CA PRO A 101 18.54 1.84 -0.09
C PRO A 101 17.73 2.98 0.51
N ALA A 102 17.75 3.12 1.84
CA ALA A 102 17.03 4.20 2.53
C ALA A 102 17.44 5.60 2.02
N GLN A 103 18.71 5.79 1.66
CA GLN A 103 19.21 7.04 1.06
C GLN A 103 18.52 7.36 -0.27
N ASP A 104 18.21 6.35 -1.08
CA ASP A 104 17.51 6.55 -2.34
C ASP A 104 16.03 6.84 -2.10
N MET A 105 15.39 6.20 -1.12
CA MET A 105 14.05 6.58 -0.68
C MET A 105 13.99 8.01 -0.09
N MET A 106 15.04 8.49 0.57
CA MET A 106 15.14 9.91 0.96
C MET A 106 15.14 10.84 -0.26
N LYS A 107 15.88 10.48 -1.33
CA LYS A 107 15.88 11.23 -2.58
C LYS A 107 14.50 11.23 -3.23
N VAL A 108 13.85 10.07 -3.31
CA VAL A 108 12.47 9.92 -3.81
C VAL A 108 11.51 10.83 -3.05
N LYS A 109 11.50 10.78 -1.71
CA LYS A 109 10.63 11.64 -0.89
C LYS A 109 10.91 13.12 -1.10
N ARG A 110 12.18 13.51 -1.20
CA ARG A 110 12.57 14.89 -1.50
C ARG A 110 12.06 15.30 -2.88
N TYR A 111 12.24 14.44 -3.89
CA TYR A 111 11.81 14.69 -5.26
C TYR A 111 10.30 14.87 -5.36
N MET A 112 9.51 13.97 -4.77
CA MET A 112 8.04 14.10 -4.72
C MET A 112 7.58 15.39 -4.04
N ARG A 113 8.30 15.86 -3.01
CA ARG A 113 8.00 17.12 -2.31
C ARG A 113 8.25 18.36 -3.16
N THR A 114 9.03 18.28 -4.24
CA THR A 114 9.20 19.39 -5.20
C THR A 114 7.94 19.62 -6.05
N LYS A 115 7.09 18.60 -6.18
CA LYS A 115 5.81 18.70 -6.91
C LYS A 115 4.76 19.41 -6.05
N ARG A 116 3.88 20.18 -6.70
CA ARG A 116 2.76 20.90 -6.05
C ARG A 116 1.87 19.91 -5.29
N VAL A 117 1.40 20.29 -4.10
CA VAL A 117 0.66 19.38 -3.20
C VAL A 117 -0.55 18.76 -3.89
N GLU A 118 -1.29 19.54 -4.67
CA GLU A 118 -2.53 19.11 -5.34
C GLU A 118 -2.24 18.13 -6.49
N LYS A 119 -1.03 18.16 -7.04
CA LYS A 119 -0.54 17.31 -8.15
C LYS A 119 0.46 16.26 -7.71
N ARG A 120 0.74 16.16 -6.41
CA ARG A 120 1.77 15.26 -5.90
C ARG A 120 1.26 13.83 -5.98
N MET A 121 2.07 12.96 -6.58
CA MET A 121 1.83 11.53 -6.60
C MET A 121 1.78 10.97 -5.18
N THR A 122 0.87 10.04 -4.92
CA THR A 122 0.89 9.20 -3.71
C THR A 122 1.64 7.91 -4.01
N LEU A 123 2.68 7.61 -3.23
CA LEU A 123 3.48 6.39 -3.36
C LEU A 123 3.11 5.41 -2.25
N MET A 124 2.69 4.20 -2.62
CA MET A 124 2.53 3.05 -1.72
C MET A 124 3.77 2.16 -1.83
N GLY A 125 4.33 1.75 -0.69
CA GLY A 125 5.62 1.06 -0.63
C GLY A 125 6.80 2.03 -0.45
N PRO A 126 8.03 1.60 -0.75
CA PRO A 126 8.42 0.32 -1.34
C PRO A 126 8.22 -0.86 -0.39
N ASN A 127 8.63 -2.06 -0.79
CA ASN A 127 8.55 -3.26 0.04
C ASN A 127 7.11 -3.49 0.57
N CYS A 128 6.13 -3.51 -0.33
CA CYS A 128 4.73 -3.68 0.02
C CYS A 128 4.03 -4.72 -0.86
N ALA A 129 2.88 -5.20 -0.39
CA ALA A 129 2.01 -6.08 -1.17
C ALA A 129 1.26 -5.35 -2.29
N GLY A 130 1.13 -4.02 -2.20
CA GLY A 130 0.41 -3.19 -3.15
C GLY A 130 -0.96 -2.72 -2.64
N VAL A 131 -1.90 -2.54 -3.56
CA VAL A 131 -3.26 -2.05 -3.29
C VAL A 131 -4.28 -2.92 -4.00
N ILE A 132 -5.38 -3.22 -3.33
CA ILE A 132 -6.54 -3.89 -3.92
C ILE A 132 -7.83 -3.19 -3.48
N SER A 133 -8.67 -2.85 -4.45
CA SER A 133 -10.07 -2.47 -4.26
C SER A 133 -10.90 -3.65 -4.77
N PRO A 134 -11.42 -4.51 -3.89
CA PRO A 134 -11.98 -5.79 -4.30
C PRO A 134 -13.11 -5.65 -5.32
N GLY A 135 -13.10 -6.50 -6.34
CA GLY A 135 -14.06 -6.46 -7.45
C GLY A 135 -13.86 -5.30 -8.43
N LYS A 136 -12.86 -4.43 -8.21
CA LYS A 136 -12.61 -3.23 -9.02
C LYS A 136 -11.22 -3.26 -9.66
N SER A 137 -10.17 -3.34 -8.85
CA SER A 137 -8.79 -3.26 -9.35
C SER A 137 -7.78 -3.84 -8.35
N LEU A 138 -6.72 -4.44 -8.87
CA LEU A 138 -5.57 -4.97 -8.15
C LEU A 138 -4.29 -4.36 -8.72
N LEU A 139 -3.51 -3.67 -7.89
CA LEU A 139 -2.16 -3.22 -8.18
C LEU A 139 -1.25 -3.80 -7.10
N GLY A 140 -0.86 -5.06 -7.24
CA GLY A 140 -0.03 -5.70 -6.23
C GLY A 140 0.25 -7.16 -6.48
N ILE A 141 0.69 -7.83 -5.42
CA ILE A 141 1.06 -9.25 -5.39
C ILE A 141 0.16 -10.07 -4.47
N MET A 142 -0.92 -9.46 -3.95
CA MET A 142 -1.86 -10.15 -3.09
C MET A 142 -2.79 -11.07 -3.89
N PRO A 143 -3.17 -12.23 -3.33
CA PRO A 143 -4.12 -13.13 -3.99
C PRO A 143 -5.52 -12.52 -3.99
N GLY A 144 -6.07 -12.17 -5.15
CA GLY A 144 -7.38 -11.49 -5.23
C GLY A 144 -8.55 -12.29 -4.64
N HIS A 145 -8.47 -13.62 -4.66
CA HIS A 145 -9.54 -14.51 -4.23
C HIS A 145 -9.82 -14.50 -2.72
N ILE A 146 -8.92 -13.99 -1.87
CA ILE A 146 -9.19 -13.87 -0.42
C ILE A 146 -10.01 -12.62 -0.08
N TYR A 147 -10.19 -11.72 -1.03
CA TYR A 147 -10.94 -10.48 -0.83
C TYR A 147 -12.39 -10.64 -1.31
N ALA A 148 -13.26 -9.82 -0.72
CA ALA A 148 -14.64 -9.60 -1.14
C ALA A 148 -14.93 -8.10 -0.98
N GLU A 149 -15.80 -7.52 -1.81
CA GLU A 149 -16.18 -6.11 -1.68
C GLU A 149 -17.01 -5.88 -0.41
N GLY A 150 -16.74 -4.79 0.32
CA GLY A 150 -17.49 -4.42 1.52
C GLY A 150 -16.97 -3.17 2.21
N PRO A 151 -17.37 -2.91 3.47
CA PRO A 151 -17.25 -1.59 4.06
C PRO A 151 -15.97 -1.34 4.86
N VAL A 152 -15.05 -2.29 4.92
CA VAL A 152 -13.86 -2.20 5.79
C VAL A 152 -12.65 -1.76 4.99
N GLY A 153 -12.02 -0.65 5.37
CA GLY A 153 -10.70 -0.28 4.87
C GLY A 153 -9.59 -1.07 5.59
N ILE A 154 -8.56 -1.49 4.88
CA ILE A 154 -7.34 -2.05 5.49
C ILE A 154 -6.15 -1.19 5.10
N ILE A 155 -5.29 -0.88 6.06
CA ILE A 155 -3.98 -0.30 5.81
C ILE A 155 -2.92 -0.97 6.67
N GLY A 156 -1.78 -1.33 6.09
CA GLY A 156 -0.74 -1.99 6.85
C GLY A 156 0.67 -1.91 6.26
N ARG A 157 1.64 -2.22 7.12
CA ARG A 157 3.05 -2.40 6.72
C ARG A 157 3.33 -3.79 6.17
N SER A 158 2.70 -4.81 6.77
CA SER A 158 2.88 -6.21 6.40
C SER A 158 1.83 -6.68 5.39
N GLY A 159 2.28 -7.33 4.33
CA GLY A 159 1.40 -7.93 3.32
C GLY A 159 0.57 -9.07 3.89
N THR A 160 1.23 -10.14 4.36
CA THR A 160 0.54 -11.37 4.79
C THR A 160 -0.37 -11.17 6.00
N LEU A 161 -0.06 -10.26 6.93
CA LEU A 161 -0.99 -9.93 8.00
C LEU A 161 -2.25 -9.21 7.49
N GLY A 162 -2.13 -8.40 6.43
CA GLY A 162 -3.29 -7.86 5.72
C GLY A 162 -4.14 -8.95 5.06
N TYR A 163 -3.50 -10.01 4.58
CA TYR A 163 -4.18 -11.16 3.96
C TYR A 163 -4.99 -11.93 5.00
N GLU A 164 -4.42 -12.13 6.20
CA GLU A 164 -5.12 -12.78 7.32
C GLU A 164 -6.38 -12.02 7.71
N ALA A 165 -6.29 -10.69 7.84
CA ALA A 165 -7.46 -9.86 8.11
C ALA A 165 -8.51 -9.98 7.00
N ALA A 166 -8.13 -9.83 5.73
CA ALA A 166 -9.05 -9.94 4.60
C ALA A 166 -9.74 -11.31 4.52
N SER A 167 -8.98 -12.40 4.70
CA SER A 167 -9.49 -13.77 4.67
C SER A 167 -10.46 -14.05 5.81
N GLN A 168 -10.14 -13.62 7.03
CA GLN A 168 -11.03 -13.79 8.20
C GLN A 168 -12.32 -13.01 8.03
N LEU A 169 -12.24 -11.75 7.58
CA LEU A 169 -13.43 -10.92 7.35
C LEU A 169 -14.31 -11.53 6.26
N LYS A 170 -13.72 -11.98 5.15
CA LYS A 170 -14.47 -12.68 4.09
C LYS A 170 -15.19 -13.94 4.62
N ALA A 171 -14.54 -14.73 5.47
CA ALA A 171 -15.11 -15.95 6.04
C ALA A 171 -16.35 -15.68 6.91
N VAL A 172 -16.46 -14.49 7.51
CA VAL A 172 -17.63 -14.06 8.29
C VAL A 172 -18.59 -13.16 7.49
N GLY A 173 -18.41 -13.07 6.16
CA GLY A 173 -19.29 -12.31 5.27
C GLY A 173 -19.08 -10.80 5.27
N ILE A 174 -17.94 -10.30 5.80
CA ILE A 174 -17.58 -8.89 5.81
C ILE A 174 -16.54 -8.64 4.71
N GLY A 175 -16.82 -7.71 3.82
CA GLY A 175 -15.90 -7.35 2.74
C GLY A 175 -15.03 -6.12 3.04
N ILE A 176 -14.10 -5.87 2.13
CA ILE A 176 -13.09 -4.81 2.17
C ILE A 176 -13.41 -3.76 1.11
N SER A 177 -13.28 -2.47 1.46
CA SER A 177 -13.50 -1.35 0.54
C SER A 177 -12.24 -1.12 -0.30
N THR A 178 -11.10 -0.94 0.36
CA THR A 178 -9.76 -0.92 -0.22
C THR A 178 -8.74 -1.38 0.82
N SER A 179 -7.79 -2.21 0.41
CA SER A 179 -6.64 -2.62 1.22
C SER A 179 -5.36 -2.00 0.65
N VAL A 180 -4.59 -1.32 1.51
CA VAL A 180 -3.39 -0.56 1.15
C VAL A 180 -2.18 -1.07 1.94
N GLY A 181 -1.18 -1.60 1.24
CA GLY A 181 0.15 -1.86 1.78
C GLY A 181 1.04 -0.62 1.66
N ILE A 182 1.37 0.03 2.78
CA ILE A 182 2.32 1.16 2.78
C ILE A 182 3.78 0.71 2.81
N GLY A 183 4.01 -0.56 3.14
CA GLY A 183 5.32 -1.22 3.10
C GLY A 183 6.09 -1.24 4.42
N GLY A 184 7.04 -2.17 4.52
CA GLY A 184 7.84 -2.44 5.73
C GLY A 184 9.13 -1.63 5.85
N ASP A 185 9.45 -0.81 4.84
CA ASP A 185 10.68 -0.02 4.84
C ASP A 185 10.62 1.19 5.79
N PRO A 186 11.77 1.64 6.34
CA PRO A 186 11.80 2.74 7.29
C PRO A 186 11.35 4.08 6.68
N ILE A 187 11.48 4.23 5.36
CA ILE A 187 11.08 5.42 4.61
C ILE A 187 10.11 4.98 3.51
N ASN A 188 8.83 5.02 3.82
CA ASN A 188 7.74 4.73 2.90
C ASN A 188 7.29 5.99 2.14
N GLY A 189 6.59 5.76 1.02
CA GLY A 189 6.05 6.80 0.15
C GLY A 189 4.94 7.63 0.77
N SER A 190 4.03 6.98 1.49
CA SER A 190 2.86 7.56 2.18
C SER A 190 2.69 6.92 3.56
N SER A 191 2.13 7.66 4.50
CA SER A 191 1.95 7.21 5.89
C SER A 191 0.56 6.63 6.15
N PHE A 192 0.37 6.01 7.32
CA PHE A 192 -0.96 5.65 7.81
C PHE A 192 -1.92 6.84 7.78
N THR A 193 -1.49 8.01 8.28
CA THR A 193 -2.31 9.23 8.34
C THR A 193 -2.74 9.72 6.96
N ASP A 194 -1.90 9.59 5.93
CA ASP A 194 -2.25 10.00 4.56
C ASP A 194 -3.46 9.22 4.04
N HIS A 195 -3.52 7.91 4.31
CA HIS A 195 -4.62 7.06 3.87
C HIS A 195 -5.81 7.08 4.82
N LEU A 196 -5.62 7.29 6.13
CA LEU A 196 -6.73 7.52 7.06
C LEU A 196 -7.57 8.75 6.65
N LYS A 197 -6.92 9.81 6.15
CA LYS A 197 -7.61 10.96 5.54
C LYS A 197 -8.47 10.55 4.34
N ALA A 198 -7.93 9.70 3.47
CA ALA A 198 -8.65 9.22 2.30
C ALA A 198 -9.82 8.31 2.68
N PHE A 199 -9.61 7.37 3.62
CA PHE A 199 -10.67 6.52 4.13
C PHE A 199 -11.77 7.30 4.83
N GLU A 200 -11.45 8.36 5.60
CA GLU A 200 -12.47 9.22 6.21
C GLU A 200 -13.41 9.84 5.16
N GLN A 201 -12.88 10.18 3.98
CA GLN A 201 -13.63 10.78 2.89
C GLN A 201 -14.40 9.77 2.02
N ASP A 202 -14.07 8.47 2.10
CA ASP A 202 -14.68 7.44 1.25
C ASP A 202 -16.01 6.91 1.83
N PRO A 203 -17.19 7.24 1.26
CA PRO A 203 -18.47 6.83 1.81
C PRO A 203 -18.70 5.32 1.82
N ASP A 204 -17.94 4.54 1.04
CA ASP A 204 -18.02 3.08 1.07
C ASP A 204 -17.28 2.48 2.26
N THR A 205 -16.41 3.25 2.92
CA THR A 205 -15.68 2.82 4.11
C THR A 205 -16.41 3.25 5.37
N SER A 206 -16.73 2.29 6.25
CA SER A 206 -17.37 2.50 7.57
C SER A 206 -16.40 2.32 8.74
N LEU A 207 -15.36 1.51 8.56
CA LEU A 207 -14.36 1.17 9.58
C LEU A 207 -13.01 0.96 8.90
N VAL A 208 -11.91 1.31 9.58
CA VAL A 208 -10.55 1.08 9.09
C VAL A 208 -9.75 0.20 10.03
N ILE A 209 -9.08 -0.83 9.50
CA ILE A 209 -8.11 -1.65 10.21
C ILE A 209 -6.70 -1.13 9.91
N VAL A 210 -5.96 -0.79 10.96
CA VAL A 210 -4.55 -0.41 10.92
C VAL A 210 -3.68 -1.59 11.38
N ILE A 211 -2.86 -2.12 10.49
CA ILE A 211 -1.95 -3.25 10.77
C ILE A 211 -0.52 -2.71 10.82
N GLY A 212 -0.07 -2.45 12.03
CA GLY A 212 1.28 -1.95 12.32
C GLY A 212 2.21 -3.04 12.83
N GLU A 213 3.44 -2.62 13.09
CA GLU A 213 4.50 -3.45 13.65
C GLU A 213 5.44 -2.59 14.51
N ILE A 214 6.51 -3.16 15.05
CA ILE A 214 7.56 -2.41 15.75
C ILE A 214 8.25 -1.38 14.84
N GLY A 215 8.87 -0.36 15.44
CA GLY A 215 9.73 0.60 14.75
C GLY A 215 9.02 1.85 14.22
N GLY A 216 9.58 3.02 14.51
CA GLY A 216 9.03 4.33 14.12
C GLY A 216 7.70 4.71 14.80
N PRO A 217 7.24 5.96 14.60
CA PRO A 217 6.10 6.53 15.33
C PRO A 217 4.76 6.48 14.58
N GLN A 218 4.73 6.00 13.33
CA GLN A 218 3.59 6.24 12.43
C GLN A 218 2.25 5.70 12.96
N GLU A 219 2.25 4.59 13.70
CA GLU A 219 1.06 4.03 14.33
C GLU A 219 0.52 4.94 15.45
N ALA A 220 1.40 5.52 16.26
CA ALA A 220 1.03 6.47 17.31
C ALA A 220 0.47 7.77 16.68
N GLU A 221 1.09 8.26 15.61
CA GLU A 221 0.61 9.42 14.85
C GLU A 221 -0.76 9.15 14.21
N ALA A 222 -0.97 7.94 13.67
CA ALA A 222 -2.24 7.50 13.13
C ALA A 222 -3.35 7.45 14.20
N ALA A 223 -3.03 6.95 15.39
CA ALA A 223 -3.96 6.89 16.51
C ALA A 223 -4.39 8.28 16.99
N ALA A 224 -3.43 9.21 17.13
CA ALA A 224 -3.71 10.60 17.48
C ALA A 224 -4.59 11.28 16.42
N TYR A 225 -4.26 11.08 15.13
CA TYR A 225 -5.09 11.60 14.03
C TYR A 225 -6.51 11.03 14.06
N ALA A 226 -6.67 9.72 14.27
CA ALA A 226 -7.98 9.09 14.34
C ALA A 226 -8.84 9.69 15.46
N ARG A 227 -8.26 9.87 16.65
CA ARG A 227 -8.94 10.50 17.80
C ARG A 227 -9.42 11.92 17.48
N ASP A 228 -8.56 12.72 16.85
CA ASP A 228 -8.78 14.17 16.70
C ASP A 228 -9.58 14.54 15.44
N HIS A 229 -9.60 13.66 14.42
CA HIS A 229 -10.05 14.03 13.08
C HIS A 229 -10.91 12.99 12.35
N MET A 230 -11.13 11.79 12.89
CA MET A 230 -11.96 10.79 12.22
C MET A 230 -13.29 10.56 12.94
N HIS A 231 -14.35 10.43 12.14
CA HIS A 231 -15.64 9.92 12.63
C HIS A 231 -15.74 8.41 12.48
N LYS A 232 -15.03 7.84 11.49
CA LYS A 232 -15.02 6.39 11.27
C LYS A 232 -14.20 5.69 12.33
N LYS A 233 -14.67 4.52 12.74
CA LYS A 233 -13.98 3.71 13.75
C LYS A 233 -12.65 3.21 13.18
N VAL A 234 -11.61 3.30 13.99
CA VAL A 234 -10.30 2.70 13.71
C VAL A 234 -10.07 1.54 14.67
N VAL A 235 -9.67 0.40 14.12
CA VAL A 235 -9.23 -0.79 14.86
C VAL A 235 -7.78 -1.07 14.49
N ALA A 236 -6.96 -1.51 15.41
CA ALA A 236 -5.55 -1.75 15.16
C ALA A 236 -5.07 -3.14 15.58
N TYR A 237 -4.04 -3.64 14.90
CA TYR A 237 -3.22 -4.76 15.34
C TYR A 237 -1.75 -4.35 15.22
N ILE A 238 -0.94 -4.68 16.23
CA ILE A 238 0.49 -4.34 16.27
C ILE A 238 1.32 -5.60 16.46
N ALA A 239 2.05 -5.97 15.41
CA ALA A 239 2.96 -7.11 15.45
C ALA A 239 4.25 -6.81 16.25
N GLY A 240 4.84 -7.87 16.81
CA GLY A 240 6.19 -7.80 17.42
C GLY A 240 6.22 -7.63 18.94
N LEU A 241 5.17 -8.06 19.66
CA LEU A 241 5.17 -8.10 21.14
C LEU A 241 6.34 -8.90 21.74
N SER A 242 6.80 -9.94 21.04
CA SER A 242 7.93 -10.80 21.44
C SER A 242 9.26 -10.40 20.79
N ALA A 243 9.31 -9.28 20.06
CA ALA A 243 10.52 -8.88 19.35
C ALA A 243 11.60 -8.37 20.32
N PRO A 244 12.86 -8.83 20.20
CA PRO A 244 13.95 -8.33 21.02
C PRO A 244 14.35 -6.90 20.59
N LYS A 245 14.79 -6.09 21.55
CA LYS A 245 15.29 -4.73 21.28
C LYS A 245 16.57 -4.76 20.42
N GLY A 246 16.73 -3.77 19.54
CA GLY A 246 17.94 -3.62 18.72
C GLY A 246 18.14 -4.65 17.62
N ARG A 247 17.15 -5.50 17.32
CA ARG A 247 17.21 -6.49 16.24
C ARG A 247 16.19 -6.17 15.16
N THR A 248 16.63 -6.20 13.90
CA THR A 248 15.76 -6.12 12.73
C THR A 248 14.98 -7.42 12.54
N MET A 249 13.67 -7.31 12.33
CA MET A 249 12.74 -8.44 12.19
C MET A 249 12.23 -8.57 10.74
N GLY A 250 13.08 -9.07 9.85
CA GLY A 250 12.71 -9.24 8.44
C GLY A 250 12.67 -7.91 7.69
N HIS A 251 11.57 -7.15 7.82
CA HIS A 251 11.46 -5.82 7.23
C HIS A 251 12.55 -4.88 7.75
N ALA A 252 13.08 -4.04 6.86
CA ALA A 252 14.14 -3.09 7.20
C ALA A 252 13.70 -2.06 8.27
N GLY A 253 12.41 -1.69 8.30
CA GLY A 253 11.83 -0.77 9.29
C GLY A 253 11.45 -1.42 10.62
N ALA A 254 11.42 -2.75 10.70
CA ALA A 254 10.98 -3.49 11.88
C ALA A 254 12.11 -3.65 12.91
N ILE A 255 12.52 -2.55 13.53
CA ILE A 255 13.53 -2.52 14.59
C ILE A 255 13.14 -1.53 15.69
N VAL A 256 13.32 -1.93 16.95
CA VAL A 256 13.12 -1.05 18.12
C VAL A 256 14.46 -0.37 18.44
N THR A 257 14.55 0.92 18.15
CA THR A 257 15.75 1.76 18.36
C THR A 257 15.55 2.84 19.41
N GLY A 258 14.31 3.26 19.66
CA GLY A 258 13.96 4.31 20.62
C GLY A 258 12.76 3.98 21.50
N ALA A 259 12.43 4.92 22.38
CA ALA A 259 11.21 4.86 23.19
C ALA A 259 9.97 5.10 22.30
N GLY A 260 8.86 4.43 22.63
CA GLY A 260 7.61 4.51 21.86
C GLY A 260 7.57 3.65 20.59
N GLU A 261 8.65 2.92 20.28
CA GLU A 261 8.74 2.10 19.06
C GLU A 261 8.39 0.62 19.29
N SER A 262 8.31 0.18 20.55
CA SER A 262 7.93 -1.20 20.86
C SER A 262 6.45 -1.43 20.64
N ALA A 263 6.07 -2.68 20.34
CA ALA A 263 4.67 -3.04 20.13
C ALA A 263 3.81 -2.73 21.37
N ALA A 264 4.32 -2.99 22.58
CA ALA A 264 3.61 -2.72 23.82
C ALA A 264 3.32 -1.22 24.02
N GLU A 265 4.30 -0.35 23.74
CA GLU A 265 4.11 1.11 23.83
C GLU A 265 3.10 1.60 22.79
N LYS A 266 3.20 1.13 21.54
CA LYS A 266 2.26 1.49 20.47
C LYS A 266 0.82 1.06 20.79
N ILE A 267 0.64 -0.15 21.32
CA ILE A 267 -0.67 -0.64 21.76
C ILE A 267 -1.24 0.25 22.86
N GLN A 268 -0.43 0.64 23.84
CA GLN A 268 -0.88 1.53 24.90
C GLN A 268 -1.32 2.89 24.34
N ILE A 269 -0.49 3.51 23.49
CA ILE A 269 -0.81 4.79 22.85
C ILE A 269 -2.10 4.71 22.03
N MET A 270 -2.28 3.62 21.27
CA MET A 270 -3.50 3.38 20.49
C MET A 270 -4.74 3.29 21.38
N ARG A 271 -4.67 2.52 22.47
CA ARG A 271 -5.77 2.43 23.44
C ARG A 271 -6.08 3.76 24.12
N ASP A 272 -5.05 4.54 24.47
CA ASP A 272 -5.20 5.87 25.07
C ASP A 272 -5.88 6.86 24.09
N CYS A 273 -5.76 6.63 22.79
CA CYS A 273 -6.47 7.37 21.75
C CYS A 273 -7.89 6.84 21.45
N GLY A 274 -8.35 5.82 22.18
CA GLY A 274 -9.67 5.20 21.97
C GLY A 274 -9.73 4.22 20.79
N VAL A 275 -8.58 3.80 20.25
CA VAL A 275 -8.51 2.78 19.18
C VAL A 275 -8.67 1.40 19.79
N THR A 276 -9.60 0.61 19.26
CA THR A 276 -9.73 -0.81 19.64
C THR A 276 -8.53 -1.59 19.11
N VAL A 277 -7.84 -2.33 19.98
CA VAL A 277 -6.71 -3.17 19.60
C VAL A 277 -7.11 -4.64 19.56
N VAL A 278 -6.82 -5.31 18.45
CA VAL A 278 -6.94 -6.76 18.29
C VAL A 278 -5.71 -7.40 18.94
N GLU A 279 -5.93 -8.32 19.88
CA GLU A 279 -4.83 -8.94 20.64
C GLU A 279 -4.09 -10.02 19.85
N ARG A 280 -4.82 -10.80 19.04
CA ARG A 280 -4.28 -11.94 18.29
C ARG A 280 -4.59 -11.79 16.80
N PRO A 281 -3.65 -12.11 15.91
CA PRO A 281 -3.89 -12.00 14.47
C PRO A 281 -5.01 -12.93 13.97
N SER A 282 -5.42 -13.93 14.75
CA SER A 282 -6.55 -14.83 14.46
C SER A 282 -7.94 -14.23 14.76
N ASP A 283 -8.01 -13.04 15.37
CA ASP A 283 -9.24 -12.53 15.97
C ASP A 283 -9.86 -11.37 15.18
N PHE A 284 -9.35 -11.04 13.98
CA PHE A 284 -9.89 -9.93 13.18
C PHE A 284 -11.36 -10.15 12.85
N GLY A 285 -11.73 -11.33 12.35
CA GLY A 285 -13.13 -11.62 11.99
C GLY A 285 -14.09 -11.43 13.16
N ASP A 286 -13.76 -12.03 14.31
CA ASP A 286 -14.58 -11.97 15.53
C ASP A 286 -14.68 -10.56 16.12
N VAL A 287 -13.58 -9.80 16.13
CA VAL A 287 -13.56 -8.45 16.70
C VAL A 287 -14.33 -7.49 15.81
N ILE A 288 -14.09 -7.52 14.49
CA ILE A 288 -14.75 -6.59 13.56
C ILE A 288 -16.25 -6.87 13.47
N SER A 289 -16.67 -8.15 13.47
CA SER A 289 -18.10 -8.51 13.46
C SER A 289 -18.89 -8.01 14.67
N LYS A 290 -18.22 -7.74 15.80
CA LYS A 290 -18.87 -7.18 17.01
C LYS A 290 -18.95 -5.65 16.99
N ILE A 291 -18.18 -5.00 16.12
CA ILE A 291 -18.03 -3.53 16.07
C ILE A 291 -18.93 -2.91 15.00
N LEU A 292 -19.10 -3.61 13.87
CA LEU A 292 -20.05 -3.27 12.79
C LEU A 292 -21.48 -3.57 13.23
#